data_AF-A0A7W0GVH5-F1
#
_entry.id   AF-A0A7W0GVH5-F1
#
_cell.length_a   1.000
_cell.length_b   1.000
_cell.length_c   1.000
_cell.angle_alpha   90.00
_cell.angle_beta   90.00
_cell.angle_gamma   90.00
#
_symmetry.space_group_name_H-M   'P 1'
#
loop_
_entity.id
_entity.type
_entity.pdbx_description
1 polymer ?
#
loop_
_entity_poly.entity_id
_entity_poly.type
_entity_poly.pdbx_seq_one_letter_code
_entity_poly.pdbx_strand_id
1 'polypeptide(L)'
;LLSAPDGGREGGVGFALGTVVRIGRAIAISGDVATLAERSAGEKVAWGAGISLAIPRTPHTFSLHATNGNNATLQSASRGGSEVRYGFEFTIPLTLSRYFGPRRTAAAPAERPERGVAPQPGAATVRAEIQDFAFGPRHLVVQAGTTIAFTNSGAVEHSVTADSGGFDSRSIQPGGTAAITFTTPGVYPFHCTPHPFMSGSVEVR
;
A
#
# COMPACT_ATOMS: atom_id res chain seq x y z
N LEU A 1 -25.98 -56.63 -13.92
CA LEU A 1 -25.22 -55.85 -14.91
C LEU A 1 -24.83 -54.54 -14.24
N LEU A 2 -23.54 -54.33 -14.02
CA LEU A 2 -22.99 -53.07 -13.53
C LEU A 2 -23.11 -52.04 -14.66
N SER A 3 -23.90 -50.99 -14.45
CA SER A 3 -23.85 -49.82 -15.34
C SER A 3 -22.45 -49.23 -15.25
N ALA A 4 -21.79 -49.10 -16.39
CA ALA A 4 -20.48 -48.45 -16.49
C ALA A 4 -20.55 -47.06 -15.84
N PRO A 5 -19.50 -46.60 -15.13
CA PRO A 5 -19.41 -45.19 -14.79
C PRO A 5 -19.39 -44.41 -16.10
N ASP A 6 -20.33 -43.48 -16.26
CA ASP A 6 -20.36 -42.56 -17.39
C ASP A 6 -18.96 -41.96 -17.55
N GLY A 7 -18.33 -42.26 -18.70
CA GLY A 7 -17.01 -41.75 -19.09
C GLY A 7 -17.06 -40.26 -19.39
N GLY A 8 -17.33 -39.44 -18.38
CA GLY A 8 -17.35 -37.99 -18.44
C GLY A 8 -15.94 -37.44 -18.55
N ARG A 9 -15.55 -37.09 -19.77
CA ARG A 9 -14.24 -36.54 -20.16
C ARG A 9 -13.66 -35.56 -19.12
N GLU A 10 -12.45 -35.84 -18.63
CA GLU A 10 -11.76 -35.11 -17.54
C GLU A 10 -11.20 -33.72 -17.93
N GLY A 11 -11.53 -33.20 -19.11
CA GLY A 11 -11.05 -31.89 -19.57
C GLY A 11 -11.78 -31.37 -20.79
N GLY A 12 -11.84 -30.04 -20.89
CA GLY A 12 -12.49 -29.34 -21.99
C GLY A 12 -11.94 -27.92 -22.16
N VAL A 13 -12.06 -27.38 -23.37
CA VAL A 13 -11.68 -26.00 -23.68
C VAL A 13 -12.84 -25.08 -23.33
N GLY A 14 -12.55 -23.99 -22.62
CA GLY A 14 -13.51 -22.92 -22.35
C GLY A 14 -13.10 -21.62 -23.04
N PHE A 15 -14.09 -20.83 -23.42
CA PHE A 15 -13.91 -19.46 -23.90
C PHE A 15 -14.45 -18.50 -22.86
N ALA A 16 -13.74 -17.39 -22.66
CA ALA A 16 -14.16 -16.32 -21.79
C ALA A 16 -13.98 -14.97 -22.50
N LEU A 17 -14.89 -14.05 -22.23
CA LEU A 17 -14.80 -12.65 -22.64
C LEU A 17 -15.09 -11.79 -21.41
N GLY A 18 -14.24 -10.79 -21.19
CA GLY A 18 -14.39 -9.84 -20.10
C GLY A 18 -14.17 -8.41 -20.57
N THR A 19 -14.78 -7.48 -19.86
CA THR A 19 -14.57 -6.04 -20.05
C THR A 19 -14.33 -5.37 -18.71
N VAL A 20 -13.53 -4.30 -18.72
CA VAL A 20 -13.30 -3.44 -17.58
C VAL A 20 -13.44 -2.00 -18.03
N VAL A 21 -14.33 -1.26 -17.38
CA VAL A 21 -14.55 0.17 -17.58
C VAL A 21 -14.01 0.92 -16.38
N ARG A 22 -13.02 1.79 -16.59
CA ARG A 22 -12.47 2.65 -15.54
C ARG A 22 -13.25 3.97 -15.49
N ILE A 23 -13.73 4.31 -14.30
CA ILE A 23 -14.40 5.57 -14.01
C ILE A 23 -13.43 6.42 -13.19
N GLY A 24 -12.70 7.29 -13.89
CA GLY A 24 -11.61 8.05 -13.29
C GLY A 24 -10.47 7.16 -12.79
N ARG A 25 -9.76 7.61 -11.75
CA ARG A 25 -8.57 6.92 -11.22
C ARG A 25 -8.89 5.85 -10.19
N ALA A 26 -10.02 5.98 -9.49
CA ALA A 26 -10.30 5.25 -8.26
C ALA A 26 -11.30 4.11 -8.41
N ILE A 27 -12.13 4.11 -9.47
CA ILE A 27 -13.22 3.15 -9.62
C ILE A 27 -13.07 2.43 -10.95
N ALA A 28 -13.30 1.12 -10.94
CA ALA A 28 -13.49 0.34 -12.16
C ALA A 28 -14.68 -0.60 -11.99
N ILE A 29 -15.41 -0.82 -13.08
CA ILE A 29 -16.48 -1.81 -13.16
C ILE A 29 -16.01 -2.90 -14.12
N SER A 30 -16.17 -4.15 -13.74
CA SER A 30 -15.79 -5.30 -14.54
C SER A 30 -16.97 -6.24 -14.74
N GLY A 31 -16.98 -6.91 -15.87
CA GLY A 31 -17.90 -8.02 -16.11
C GLY A 31 -17.33 -8.99 -17.12
N ASP A 32 -17.64 -10.26 -16.96
CA ASP A 32 -17.21 -11.33 -17.84
C ASP A 32 -18.26 -12.42 -17.97
N VAL A 33 -18.09 -13.21 -19.03
CA VAL A 33 -18.88 -14.38 -19.34
C VAL A 33 -17.93 -15.46 -19.85
N ALA A 34 -18.16 -16.70 -19.42
CA ALA A 34 -17.39 -17.86 -19.85
C ALA A 34 -18.29 -19.06 -20.13
N THR A 35 -17.87 -19.89 -21.08
CA THR A 35 -18.59 -21.10 -21.48
C THR A 35 -17.63 -22.16 -22.02
N LEU A 36 -18.04 -23.43 -21.98
CA LEU A 36 -17.29 -24.52 -22.61
C LEU A 36 -17.53 -24.55 -24.12
N ALA A 37 -16.49 -24.92 -24.87
CA ALA A 37 -16.56 -25.17 -26.31
C ALA A 37 -17.52 -26.32 -26.64
N GLU A 38 -17.50 -27.37 -25.81
CA GLU A 38 -18.37 -28.55 -25.92
C GLU A 38 -19.42 -28.50 -24.81
N ARG A 39 -20.39 -27.61 -24.94
CA ARG A 39 -21.46 -27.40 -23.95
C ARG A 39 -22.60 -28.40 -24.13
N SER A 40 -23.00 -29.06 -23.04
CA SER A 40 -24.19 -29.93 -23.03
C SER A 40 -25.49 -29.12 -22.95
N ALA A 41 -26.58 -29.68 -23.48
CA ALA A 41 -27.90 -29.07 -23.36
C ALA A 41 -28.27 -28.88 -21.87
N GLY A 42 -28.61 -27.65 -21.47
CA GLY A 42 -28.97 -27.30 -20.10
C GLY A 42 -27.81 -26.85 -19.19
N GLU A 43 -26.55 -27.00 -19.64
CA GLU A 43 -25.39 -26.45 -18.92
C GLU A 43 -25.47 -24.91 -18.92
N LYS A 44 -25.19 -24.22 -17.82
CA LYS A 44 -25.28 -22.75 -17.74
C LYS A 44 -23.95 -22.09 -18.10
N VAL A 45 -24.01 -20.93 -18.75
CA VAL A 45 -22.84 -20.05 -18.89
C VAL A 45 -22.43 -19.51 -17.53
N ALA A 46 -21.13 -19.39 -17.30
CA ALA A 46 -20.61 -18.68 -16.16
C ALA A 46 -20.59 -17.18 -16.47
N TRP A 47 -20.86 -16.36 -15.46
CA TRP A 47 -20.75 -14.91 -15.56
C TRP A 47 -20.31 -14.33 -14.22
N GLY A 48 -19.56 -13.23 -14.30
CA GLY A 48 -19.14 -12.43 -13.16
C GLY A 48 -19.39 -10.95 -13.43
N ALA A 49 -19.68 -10.20 -12.37
CA ALA A 49 -19.73 -8.75 -12.39
C ALA A 49 -19.13 -8.20 -11.11
N GLY A 50 -18.41 -7.08 -11.19
CA GLY A 50 -17.76 -6.51 -10.02
C GLY A 50 -17.47 -5.03 -10.13
N ILE A 51 -17.24 -4.43 -8.97
CA ILE A 51 -16.73 -3.08 -8.81
C ILE A 51 -15.43 -3.15 -8.05
N SER A 52 -14.42 -2.45 -8.54
CA SER A 52 -13.10 -2.35 -7.94
C SER A 52 -12.81 -0.92 -7.53
N LEU A 53 -12.30 -0.77 -6.31
CA LEU A 53 -11.94 0.48 -5.67
C LEU A 53 -10.43 0.49 -5.45
N ALA A 54 -9.72 1.42 -6.11
CA ALA A 54 -8.32 1.68 -5.81
C ALA A 54 -8.23 2.41 -4.47
N ILE A 55 -7.34 1.95 -3.60
CA ILE A 55 -7.16 2.55 -2.27
C ILE A 55 -6.17 3.72 -2.42
N PRO A 56 -6.61 4.98 -2.18
CA PRO A 56 -5.78 6.15 -2.42
C PRO A 56 -4.40 6.05 -1.76
N ARG A 57 -3.37 6.47 -2.51
CA ARG A 57 -1.95 6.47 -2.07
C ARG A 57 -1.37 5.09 -1.75
N THR A 58 -2.04 4.01 -2.15
CA THR A 58 -1.49 2.65 -2.04
C THR A 58 -1.65 1.89 -3.36
N PRO A 59 -0.88 0.82 -3.61
CA PRO A 59 -1.05 0.01 -4.81
C PRO A 59 -2.17 -1.05 -4.65
N HIS A 60 -2.93 -1.01 -3.55
CA HIS A 60 -3.98 -1.98 -3.24
C HIS A 60 -5.29 -1.68 -3.96
N THR A 61 -6.03 -2.74 -4.26
CA THR A 61 -7.40 -2.66 -4.79
C THR A 61 -8.31 -3.53 -3.96
N PHE A 62 -9.52 -3.03 -3.68
CA PHE A 62 -10.59 -3.79 -3.06
C PHE A 62 -11.72 -3.97 -4.07
N SER A 63 -12.17 -5.19 -4.31
CA SER A 63 -13.28 -5.48 -5.22
C SER A 63 -14.45 -6.13 -4.48
N LEU A 64 -15.66 -5.80 -4.91
CA LEU A 64 -16.88 -6.52 -4.58
C LEU A 64 -17.42 -7.14 -5.86
N HIS A 65 -17.84 -8.40 -5.83
CA HIS A 65 -18.31 -9.09 -7.02
C HIS A 65 -19.50 -10.01 -6.74
N ALA A 66 -20.25 -10.27 -7.81
CA ALA A 66 -21.29 -11.29 -7.88
C ALA A 66 -20.98 -12.23 -9.05
N THR A 67 -21.17 -13.53 -8.85
CA THR A 67 -20.89 -14.55 -9.88
C THR A 67 -21.82 -15.74 -9.71
N ASN A 68 -22.17 -16.42 -10.80
CA ASN A 68 -22.79 -17.75 -10.72
C ASN A 68 -21.76 -18.89 -10.82
N GLY A 69 -20.46 -18.56 -10.98
CA GLY A 69 -19.35 -19.51 -11.02
C GLY A 69 -19.14 -20.24 -9.68
N ASN A 70 -18.44 -21.37 -9.72
CA ASN A 70 -18.16 -22.20 -8.55
C ASN A 70 -16.94 -21.75 -7.72
N ASN A 71 -16.32 -20.64 -8.11
CA ASN A 71 -15.25 -19.96 -7.37
C ASN A 71 -15.66 -18.50 -7.20
N ALA A 72 -15.15 -17.88 -6.14
CA ALA A 72 -15.43 -16.50 -5.77
C ALA A 72 -14.38 -15.55 -6.34
N THR A 73 -13.90 -15.78 -7.57
CA THR A 73 -13.08 -14.80 -8.27
C THR A 73 -13.84 -14.33 -9.50
N LEU A 74 -13.58 -13.08 -9.92
CA LEU A 74 -14.14 -12.59 -11.18
C LEU A 74 -13.68 -13.45 -12.36
N GLN A 75 -12.53 -14.12 -12.26
CA GLN A 75 -11.85 -14.75 -13.38
C GLN A 75 -12.08 -16.26 -13.54
N SER A 76 -13.04 -16.89 -12.85
CA SER A 76 -13.07 -18.36 -12.90
C SER A 76 -14.43 -19.03 -12.97
N ALA A 77 -14.34 -20.24 -13.53
CA ALA A 77 -15.37 -21.15 -13.99
C ALA A 77 -15.80 -20.91 -15.43
N SER A 78 -15.60 -21.91 -16.28
CA SER A 78 -16.26 -22.01 -17.60
C SER A 78 -17.68 -22.61 -17.51
N ARG A 79 -18.12 -22.91 -16.27
CA ARG A 79 -19.40 -23.54 -15.94
C ARG A 79 -20.15 -22.71 -14.89
N GLY A 80 -21.35 -22.26 -15.25
CA GLY A 80 -22.23 -21.56 -14.32
C GLY A 80 -23.05 -22.51 -13.45
N GLY A 81 -23.28 -22.11 -12.21
CA GLY A 81 -24.21 -22.73 -11.29
C GLY A 81 -25.60 -22.08 -11.33
N SER A 82 -26.53 -22.65 -10.57
CA SER A 82 -27.88 -22.11 -10.35
C SER A 82 -27.94 -21.02 -9.28
N GLU A 83 -26.92 -20.92 -8.44
CA GLU A 83 -26.82 -20.00 -7.32
C GLU A 83 -25.95 -18.80 -7.68
N VAL A 84 -26.38 -17.60 -7.25
CA VAL A 84 -25.55 -16.39 -7.30
C VAL A 84 -24.76 -16.29 -6.00
N ARG A 85 -23.45 -16.18 -6.13
CA ARG A 85 -22.49 -16.00 -5.04
C ARG A 85 -22.01 -14.56 -5.02
N TYR A 86 -21.85 -14.01 -3.83
CA TYR A 86 -21.31 -12.68 -3.60
C TYR A 86 -20.00 -12.81 -2.83
N GLY A 87 -19.01 -12.00 -3.20
CA GLY A 87 -17.69 -12.07 -2.61
C GLY A 87 -16.95 -10.75 -2.71
N PHE A 88 -15.77 -10.74 -2.11
CA PHE A 88 -14.84 -9.64 -2.19
C PHE A 88 -13.42 -10.14 -2.43
N GLU A 89 -12.60 -9.32 -3.09
CA GLU A 89 -11.16 -9.57 -3.20
C GLU A 89 -10.39 -8.35 -2.72
N PHE A 90 -9.28 -8.59 -2.03
CA PHE A 90 -8.33 -7.55 -1.65
C PHE A 90 -6.98 -7.87 -2.28
N THR A 91 -6.58 -7.08 -3.27
CA THR A 91 -5.34 -7.30 -4.01
C THR A 91 -4.19 -6.54 -3.35
N ILE A 92 -3.21 -7.30 -2.86
CA ILE A 92 -1.91 -6.80 -2.41
C ILE A 92 -0.88 -7.13 -3.49
N PRO A 93 -0.39 -6.16 -4.28
CA PRO A 93 0.62 -6.45 -5.28
C PRO A 93 1.93 -6.79 -4.59
N LEU A 94 2.36 -8.04 -4.74
CA LEU A 94 3.65 -8.50 -4.25
C LEU A 94 4.73 -8.20 -5.30
N THR A 95 5.58 -7.23 -5.02
CA THR A 95 6.84 -7.05 -5.77
C THR A 95 7.91 -7.92 -5.13
N LEU A 96 8.34 -9.00 -5.79
CA LEU A 96 9.33 -9.94 -5.25
C LEU A 96 10.66 -9.28 -4.87
N SER A 97 11.04 -8.18 -5.53
CA SER A 97 12.20 -7.35 -5.18
C SER A 97 12.14 -6.77 -3.77
N ARG A 98 10.95 -6.65 -3.18
CA ARG A 98 10.75 -6.22 -1.79
C ARG A 98 11.14 -7.30 -0.77
N TYR A 99 11.06 -8.57 -1.14
CA TYR A 99 11.31 -9.73 -0.25
C TYR A 99 12.63 -10.44 -0.56
N PHE A 100 12.98 -10.51 -1.84
CA PHE A 100 14.13 -11.27 -2.35
C PHE A 100 15.05 -10.42 -3.23
N GLY A 101 14.80 -9.11 -3.35
CA GLY A 101 15.75 -8.23 -4.02
C GLY A 101 17.04 -8.14 -3.22
N PRO A 102 18.18 -7.84 -3.87
CA PRO A 102 19.40 -7.56 -3.14
C PRO A 102 19.10 -6.46 -2.14
N ARG A 103 19.29 -6.75 -0.84
CA ARG A 103 19.38 -5.71 0.18
C ARG A 103 20.43 -4.75 -0.37
N ARG A 104 20.00 -3.57 -0.83
CA ARG A 104 20.91 -2.45 -0.91
C ARG A 104 21.27 -2.19 0.54
N THR A 105 22.34 -2.81 1.01
CA THR A 105 23.17 -2.19 2.03
C THR A 105 23.41 -0.80 1.47
N ALA A 106 22.75 0.19 2.08
CA ALA A 106 23.15 1.55 1.87
C ALA A 106 24.66 1.54 2.12
N ALA A 107 25.45 1.85 1.11
CA ALA A 107 26.84 2.18 1.34
C ALA A 107 26.81 3.22 2.45
N ALA A 108 27.55 2.97 3.54
CA ALA A 108 27.74 3.96 4.58
C ALA A 108 28.01 5.29 3.87
N PRO A 109 27.31 6.39 4.24
CA PRO A 109 27.54 7.66 3.57
C PRO A 109 29.04 7.90 3.61
N ALA A 110 29.67 8.05 2.45
CA ALA A 110 31.03 8.54 2.42
C ALA A 110 30.99 9.89 3.13
N GLU A 111 31.65 9.99 4.28
CA GLU A 111 31.85 11.23 5.01
C GLU A 111 32.37 12.26 4.01
N ARG A 112 31.47 13.10 3.51
CA ARG A 112 31.87 14.34 2.87
C ARG A 112 32.46 15.15 4.02
N PRO A 113 33.72 15.62 3.94
CA PRO A 113 34.28 16.43 5.01
C PRO A 113 33.33 17.60 5.22
N GLU A 114 32.67 17.61 6.37
CA GLU A 114 31.82 18.71 6.78
C GLU A 114 32.71 19.95 6.76
N ARG A 115 32.29 20.94 5.97
CA ARG A 115 32.88 22.27 6.07
C ARG A 115 32.54 22.73 7.48
N GLY A 116 33.53 22.69 8.37
CA GLY A 116 33.36 22.89 9.80
C GLY A 116 32.55 24.14 10.10
N VAL A 117 31.29 23.93 10.49
CA VAL A 117 30.58 24.89 11.32
C VAL A 117 31.09 24.60 12.72
N ALA A 118 31.79 25.58 13.30
CA ALA A 118 32.29 25.46 14.67
C ALA A 118 31.14 25.04 15.60
N PRO A 119 31.35 24.08 16.52
CA PRO A 119 30.32 23.67 17.45
C PRO A 119 29.85 24.90 18.24
N GLN A 120 28.59 25.31 18.04
CA GLN A 120 27.96 26.21 18.98
C GLN A 120 27.72 25.44 20.28
N PRO A 121 28.30 25.84 21.41
CA PRO A 121 28.06 25.19 22.68
C PRO A 121 26.58 25.39 23.06
N GLY A 122 25.79 24.30 23.10
CA GLY A 122 24.45 24.32 23.71
C GLY A 122 23.30 23.70 22.91
N ALA A 123 23.46 23.38 21.62
CA ALA A 123 22.38 22.76 20.84
C ALA A 123 22.27 21.26 21.16
N ALA A 124 21.38 20.88 22.08
CA ALA A 124 21.05 19.49 22.32
C ALA A 124 20.50 18.87 21.03
N THR A 125 20.99 17.68 20.67
CA THR A 125 20.41 16.88 19.58
C THR A 125 19.51 15.82 20.19
N VAL A 126 18.23 15.86 19.84
CA VAL A 126 17.23 14.85 20.24
C VAL A 126 16.98 13.92 19.06
N ARG A 127 16.83 12.63 19.34
CA ARG A 127 16.51 11.62 18.30
C ARG A 127 15.03 11.28 18.33
N ALA A 128 14.45 11.16 17.16
CA ALA A 128 13.10 10.67 16.94
C ALA A 128 13.16 9.58 15.86
N GLU A 129 12.37 8.53 16.04
CA GLU A 129 12.25 7.42 15.12
C GLU A 129 10.94 7.51 14.34
N ILE A 130 11.00 7.06 13.11
CA ILE A 130 9.87 6.85 12.21
C ILE A 130 9.91 5.36 11.88
N GLN A 131 8.94 4.62 12.40
CA GLN A 131 8.82 3.18 12.17
C GLN A 131 7.41 2.86 11.71
N ASP A 132 7.32 2.05 10.67
CA ASP A 132 6.08 1.60 10.02
C ASP A 132 5.17 2.76 9.58
N PHE A 133 4.26 3.23 10.44
CA PHE A 133 3.38 4.37 10.17
C PHE A 133 3.17 5.25 11.41
N ALA A 134 4.20 5.37 12.26
CA ALA A 134 4.15 6.16 13.50
C ALA A 134 5.45 6.94 13.78
N PHE A 135 5.30 8.10 14.41
CA PHE A 135 6.40 8.88 14.96
C PHE A 135 6.66 8.46 16.42
N GLY A 136 7.91 8.20 16.75
CA GLY A 136 8.38 7.74 18.06
C GLY A 136 9.44 8.68 18.65
N PRO A 137 9.16 9.40 19.75
CA PRO A 137 7.85 9.56 20.37
C PRO A 137 6.92 10.44 19.53
N ARG A 138 5.60 10.29 19.72
CA ARG A 138 4.58 11.07 19.01
C ARG A 138 4.55 12.54 19.45
N HIS A 139 4.89 12.80 20.71
CA HIS A 139 4.96 14.13 21.30
C HIS A 139 6.38 14.35 21.84
N LEU A 140 7.05 15.39 21.36
CA LEU A 140 8.39 15.78 21.78
C LEU A 140 8.31 17.10 22.53
N VAL A 141 8.98 17.20 23.68
CA VAL A 141 9.16 18.47 24.40
C VAL A 141 10.64 18.79 24.41
N VAL A 142 11.02 19.94 23.85
CA VAL A 142 12.42 20.36 23.69
C VAL A 142 12.61 21.82 24.07
N GLN A 143 13.84 22.25 24.31
CA GLN A 143 14.16 23.65 24.51
C GLN A 143 14.40 24.35 23.17
N ALA A 144 14.11 25.64 23.08
CA ALA A 144 14.50 26.46 21.92
C ALA A 144 16.01 26.32 21.62
N GLY A 145 16.34 26.15 20.34
CA GLY A 145 17.68 25.83 19.85
C GLY A 145 17.97 24.34 19.69
N THR A 146 17.03 23.45 20.05
CA THR A 146 17.20 22.00 19.89
C THR A 146 17.10 21.58 18.42
N THR A 147 18.01 20.69 18.00
CA THR A 147 17.90 20.00 16.71
C THR A 147 17.33 18.61 16.95
N ILE A 148 16.27 18.25 16.22
CA ILE A 148 15.67 16.92 16.26
C ILE A 148 16.06 16.17 14.99
N ALA A 149 16.72 15.02 15.17
CA ALA A 149 17.07 14.08 14.12
C ALA A 149 16.00 13.00 14.01
N PHE A 150 15.20 13.05 12.96
CA PHE A 150 14.17 12.06 12.62
C PHE A 150 14.75 10.99 11.70
N THR A 151 14.87 9.77 12.20
CA THR A 151 15.36 8.62 11.44
C THR A 151 14.19 7.75 10.98
N ASN A 152 14.20 7.33 9.72
CA ASN A 152 13.26 6.36 9.19
C ASN A 152 13.81 4.94 9.27
N SER A 153 13.44 4.22 10.32
CA SER A 153 13.74 2.78 10.47
C SER A 153 12.68 1.87 9.81
N GLY A 154 11.61 2.46 9.27
CA GLY A 154 10.55 1.80 8.54
C GLY A 154 10.93 1.28 7.15
N ALA A 155 10.03 0.50 6.56
CA ALA A 155 10.23 -0.12 5.24
C ALA A 155 9.73 0.75 4.06
N VAL A 156 9.12 1.91 4.34
CA VAL A 156 8.56 2.81 3.33
C VAL A 156 9.06 4.23 3.56
N GLU A 157 8.91 5.11 2.57
CA GLU A 157 9.32 6.50 2.64
C GLU A 157 8.41 7.32 3.57
N HIS A 158 9.00 8.24 4.34
CA HIS A 158 8.26 9.17 5.20
C HIS A 158 8.71 10.62 5.04
N SER A 159 7.96 11.55 5.60
CA SER A 159 8.37 12.95 5.80
C SER A 159 7.95 13.43 7.19
N VAL A 160 8.49 14.57 7.59
CA VAL A 160 8.12 15.37 8.76
C VAL A 160 7.82 16.77 8.24
N THR A 161 6.53 17.08 8.11
CA THR A 161 6.05 18.28 7.43
C THR A 161 5.09 19.03 8.36
N ALA A 162 5.35 20.31 8.60
CA ALA A 162 4.54 21.14 9.50
C ALA A 162 3.13 21.37 8.95
N ASP A 163 2.11 21.35 9.82
CA ASP A 163 0.72 21.56 9.41
C ASP A 163 0.44 23.02 9.02
N SER A 164 1.06 23.96 9.74
CA SER A 164 0.93 25.41 9.51
C SER A 164 2.05 26.00 8.65
N GLY A 165 2.90 25.15 8.06
CA GLY A 165 4.13 25.57 7.38
C GLY A 165 5.28 25.86 8.35
N GLY A 166 6.44 26.25 7.81
CA GLY A 166 7.64 26.60 8.58
C GLY A 166 8.76 25.56 8.52
N PHE A 167 8.44 24.26 8.40
CA PHE A 167 9.43 23.23 8.08
C PHE A 167 8.86 22.10 7.23
N ASP A 168 9.75 21.49 6.45
CA ASP A 168 9.50 20.28 5.68
C ASP A 168 10.82 19.52 5.52
N SER A 169 10.88 18.30 6.05
CA SER A 169 12.04 17.42 5.84
C SER A 169 12.21 16.96 4.39
N ARG A 170 11.16 17.11 3.58
CA ARG A 170 10.97 16.37 2.33
C ARG A 170 11.00 14.85 2.58
N SER A 171 11.23 14.10 1.52
CA SER A 171 11.39 12.65 1.52
C SER A 171 12.53 12.16 2.42
N ILE A 172 12.21 11.27 3.36
CA ILE A 172 13.13 10.48 4.17
C ILE A 172 12.94 9.01 3.76
N GLN A 173 13.88 8.52 2.94
CA GLN A 173 13.90 7.12 2.49
C GLN A 173 14.16 6.15 3.66
N PRO A 174 13.81 4.85 3.54
CA PRO A 174 14.19 3.84 4.52
C PRO A 174 15.69 3.88 4.87
N GLY A 175 16.00 3.91 6.17
CA GLY A 175 17.35 4.08 6.72
C GLY A 175 17.88 5.52 6.69
N GLY A 176 17.12 6.48 6.17
CA GLY A 176 17.51 7.89 6.08
C GLY A 176 17.21 8.67 7.35
N THR A 177 17.86 9.83 7.49
CA THR A 177 17.66 10.76 8.61
C THR A 177 17.49 12.18 8.09
N ALA A 178 16.54 12.93 8.66
CA ALA A 178 16.42 14.37 8.48
C ALA A 178 16.57 15.09 9.82
N ALA A 179 17.29 16.21 9.83
CA ALA A 179 17.48 17.04 11.01
C ALA A 179 16.73 18.37 10.86
N ILE A 180 15.95 18.74 11.88
CA ILE A 180 15.18 19.99 11.93
C ILE A 180 15.50 20.71 13.24
N THR A 181 15.93 21.97 13.15
CA THR A 181 16.23 22.81 14.32
C THR A 181 15.04 23.70 14.66
N PHE A 182 14.64 23.68 15.93
CA PHE A 182 13.52 24.45 16.46
C PHE A 182 14.04 25.59 17.32
N THR A 183 13.95 26.83 16.85
CA THR A 183 14.55 28.00 17.53
C THR A 183 13.54 28.91 18.21
N THR A 184 12.25 28.76 17.93
CA THR A 184 11.19 29.61 18.46
C THR A 184 10.29 28.79 19.39
N PRO A 185 9.99 29.26 20.61
CA PRO A 185 9.03 28.59 21.49
C PRO A 185 7.64 28.51 20.85
N GLY A 186 6.94 27.40 21.07
CA GLY A 186 5.63 27.15 20.48
C GLY A 186 5.32 25.66 20.31
N VAL A 187 4.11 25.36 19.85
CA VAL A 187 3.68 24.00 19.52
C VAL A 187 3.60 23.85 18.02
N TYR A 188 4.33 22.86 17.50
CA TYR A 188 4.47 22.58 16.09
C TYR A 188 3.85 21.22 15.77
N PRO A 189 2.56 21.16 15.43
CA PRO A 189 1.96 19.94 14.90
C PRO A 189 2.49 19.65 13.49
N PHE A 190 2.72 18.37 13.20
CA PHE A 190 3.26 17.93 11.92
C PHE A 190 2.68 16.58 11.52
N HIS A 191 2.77 16.30 10.23
CA HIS A 191 2.33 15.05 9.63
C HIS A 191 3.36 14.49 8.63
N CYS A 192 3.12 13.25 8.23
CA CYS A 192 3.79 12.61 7.11
C CYS A 192 2.99 12.90 5.82
N THR A 193 3.60 13.54 4.82
CA THR A 193 2.94 13.88 3.55
C THR A 193 2.38 12.65 2.80
N PRO A 194 3.14 11.55 2.59
CA PRO A 194 2.59 10.35 1.94
C PRO A 194 1.58 9.60 2.82
N HIS A 195 1.59 9.82 4.14
CA HIS A 195 0.74 9.12 5.12
C HIS A 195 0.04 10.12 6.07
N PRO A 196 -0.95 10.91 5.62
CA PRO A 196 -1.48 12.05 6.39
C PRO A 196 -2.14 11.70 7.74
N PHE A 197 -2.48 10.43 7.96
CA PHE A 197 -3.00 9.93 9.24
C PHE A 197 -1.90 9.81 10.32
N MET A 198 -0.64 9.78 9.91
CA MET A 198 0.53 9.74 10.78
C MET A 198 0.87 11.18 11.19
N SER A 199 0.62 11.51 12.45
CA SER A 199 0.80 12.85 13.02
C SER A 199 1.53 12.84 14.35
N GLY A 200 2.28 13.91 14.61
CA GLY A 200 2.98 14.16 15.86
C GLY A 200 3.05 15.66 16.17
N SER A 201 3.68 16.00 17.29
CA SER A 201 3.92 17.40 17.65
C SER A 201 5.23 17.60 18.37
N VAL A 202 5.85 18.76 18.15
CA VAL A 202 6.99 19.26 18.91
C VAL A 202 6.54 20.47 19.72
N GLU A 203 6.63 20.39 21.04
CA GLU A 203 6.50 21.53 21.95
C GLU A 203 7.91 22.07 22.25
N VAL A 204 8.14 23.33 21.91
CA VAL A 204 9.39 24.05 22.15
C VAL A 204 9.16 25.01 23.30
N ARG A 205 9.96 24.85 24.36
CA ARG A 205 9.96 25.69 25.57
C ARG A 205 11.09 26.71 25.55
#